data_AF-A0A175W205-F1
#
_entry.id   AF-A0A175W205-F1
#
_cell.length_a   1.000
_cell.length_b   1.000
_cell.length_c   1.000
_cell.angle_alpha   90.00
_cell.angle_beta   90.00
_cell.angle_gamma   90.00
#
_symmetry.space_group_name_H-M   'P 1'
#
loop_
_entity.id
_entity.type
_entity.pdbx_description
1 polymer ?
#
loop_
_entity_poly.entity_id
_entity_poly.type
_entity_poly.pdbx_seq_one_letter_code
_entity_poly.pdbx_strand_id
1 'polypeptide(L)'
;MLSALKDELLSKTARRKAATPVTPIRQHQPIKTTYRSNSVDIPDTFLTTPAHDCLPVVATPIVWPSTPLPEYNGTYAVVLDNVLSPSECATLIALAEASVPPQGKPGGSSATGPTTRWGPALVNIGAGFEVLTPGYRNSDRIVWDCQEVVNRIWERCMQVDGDDGEAMRERLSVVRGEERAITGGGWREEGWKWEFSRVNDRMRFLRYGKGGFFKPHCDATYVDVNKPTGDTRTLFTVHVYLNDSKAEAGKDATLVGGATTFFSSDEKRRLDINPKAGRVLIFQHHKLLHSGDDVKAGVKYTMRTDILYNLIKDEE
;
A
#
# COMPACT_ATOMS: atom_id res chain seq x y z
N MET A 1 51.85 -0.61 -35.84
CA MET A 1 50.77 -1.38 -36.50
C MET A 1 49.88 -2.19 -35.52
N LEU A 2 50.22 -2.26 -34.22
CA LEU A 2 49.42 -2.97 -33.19
C LEU A 2 48.48 -2.05 -32.36
N SER A 3 48.58 -0.72 -32.45
CA SER A 3 47.67 0.20 -31.75
C SER A 3 46.41 0.55 -32.56
N ALA A 4 46.44 0.42 -33.88
CA ALA A 4 45.29 0.73 -34.75
C ALA A 4 44.24 -0.41 -34.82
N LEU A 5 44.61 -1.64 -34.42
CA LEU A 5 43.72 -2.81 -34.41
C LEU A 5 42.89 -2.96 -33.13
N LYS A 6 43.19 -2.18 -32.07
CA LYS A 6 42.41 -2.20 -30.82
C LYS A 6 41.18 -1.28 -30.87
N ASP A 7 41.26 -0.16 -31.58
CA ASP A 7 40.14 0.77 -31.73
C ASP A 7 39.09 0.30 -32.75
N GLU A 8 39.48 -0.54 -33.71
CA GLU A 8 38.53 -1.15 -34.65
C GLU A 8 37.80 -2.37 -34.07
N LEU A 9 38.31 -2.97 -32.98
CA LEU A 9 37.63 -4.04 -32.25
C LEU A 9 36.70 -3.53 -31.12
N LEU A 10 36.92 -2.29 -30.63
CA LEU A 10 36.05 -1.63 -29.66
C LEU A 10 34.87 -0.87 -30.31
N SER A 11 34.89 -0.68 -31.63
CA SER A 11 33.83 0.03 -32.37
C SER A 11 32.81 -0.88 -33.08
N LYS A 12 32.95 -2.22 -33.01
CA LYS A 12 32.11 -3.17 -33.78
C LYS A 12 31.08 -4.00 -32.99
N THR A 13 30.88 -3.79 -31.69
CA THR A 13 29.92 -4.62 -30.91
C THR A 13 29.10 -3.90 -29.84
N ALA A 14 28.84 -2.60 -30.00
CA ALA A 14 27.77 -1.92 -29.26
C ALA A 14 26.70 -1.39 -30.22
N ARG A 15 26.12 -2.27 -31.06
CA ARG A 15 24.74 -2.05 -31.53
C ARG A 15 23.85 -2.12 -30.27
N ARG A 16 23.70 -0.98 -29.59
CA ARG A 16 22.57 -0.75 -28.68
C ARG A 16 21.34 -1.15 -29.48
N LYS A 17 20.73 -2.31 -29.15
CA LYS A 17 19.38 -2.63 -29.62
C LYS A 17 18.55 -1.39 -29.30
N ALA A 18 18.07 -0.70 -30.33
CA ALA A 18 17.09 0.35 -30.15
C ALA A 18 15.99 -0.25 -29.28
N ALA A 19 15.73 0.37 -28.13
CA ALA A 19 14.70 -0.11 -27.21
C ALA A 19 13.41 -0.28 -28.02
N THR A 20 12.86 -1.49 -28.03
CA THR A 20 11.59 -1.79 -28.70
C THR A 20 10.58 -0.74 -28.26
N PRO A 21 9.89 -0.03 -29.17
CA PRO A 21 8.91 0.98 -28.77
C PRO A 21 7.87 0.28 -27.91
N VAL A 22 7.84 0.61 -26.61
CA VAL A 22 6.89 0.03 -25.68
C VAL A 22 5.52 0.63 -26.04
N THR A 23 4.55 -0.24 -26.34
CA THR A 23 3.20 0.15 -26.74
C THR A 23 2.53 0.90 -25.59
N PRO A 24 1.89 2.07 -25.81
CA PRO A 24 1.16 2.76 -24.75
C PRO A 24 0.03 1.87 -24.22
N ILE A 25 -0.16 1.88 -22.89
CA ILE A 25 -1.22 1.13 -22.22
C ILE A 25 -2.58 1.63 -22.73
N ARG A 26 -3.36 0.74 -23.32
CA ARG A 26 -4.73 1.05 -23.73
C ARG A 26 -5.68 0.88 -22.55
N GLN A 27 -6.64 1.79 -22.44
CA GLN A 27 -7.71 1.66 -21.45
C GLN A 27 -8.49 0.36 -21.69
N HIS A 28 -8.93 -0.27 -20.61
CA HIS A 28 -9.73 -1.51 -20.62
C HIS A 28 -9.05 -2.74 -21.27
N GLN A 29 -7.76 -2.66 -21.62
CA GLN A 29 -7.01 -3.82 -22.08
C GLN A 29 -6.38 -4.57 -20.90
N PRO A 30 -6.66 -5.87 -20.71
CA PRO A 30 -5.96 -6.69 -19.73
C PRO A 30 -4.47 -6.78 -20.04
N ILE A 31 -3.64 -6.55 -19.03
CA ILE A 31 -2.19 -6.66 -19.10
C ILE A 31 -1.75 -7.64 -18.03
N LYS A 32 -1.00 -8.68 -18.42
CA LYS A 32 -0.32 -9.54 -17.46
C LYS A 32 0.82 -8.75 -16.85
N THR A 33 0.76 -8.47 -15.55
CA THR A 33 1.74 -7.60 -14.91
C THR A 33 2.82 -8.40 -14.21
N THR A 34 4.02 -7.84 -14.20
CA THR A 34 5.12 -8.33 -13.37
C THR A 34 5.86 -7.10 -12.88
N TYR A 35 5.90 -6.95 -11.56
CA TYR A 35 6.58 -5.83 -10.92
C TYR A 35 7.99 -6.27 -10.52
N ARG A 36 8.97 -5.41 -10.80
CA ARG A 36 10.34 -5.55 -10.35
C ARG A 36 10.81 -4.21 -9.80
N SER A 37 11.42 -4.24 -8.64
CA SER A 37 12.15 -3.12 -8.04
C SER A 37 13.65 -3.40 -8.05
N ASN A 38 14.44 -2.36 -8.21
CA ASN A 38 15.86 -2.40 -7.94
C ASN A 38 16.09 -2.64 -6.44
N SER A 39 17.25 -3.21 -6.11
CA SER A 39 17.76 -3.11 -4.75
C SER A 39 18.07 -1.64 -4.45
N VAL A 40 17.77 -1.21 -3.22
CA VAL A 40 18.00 0.15 -2.73
C VAL A 40 18.72 0.00 -1.40
N ASP A 41 19.82 0.73 -1.22
CA ASP A 41 20.54 0.76 0.05
C ASP A 41 19.70 1.52 1.08
N ILE A 42 19.18 0.80 2.07
CA ILE A 42 18.36 1.35 3.14
C ILE A 42 19.28 1.71 4.30
N PRO A 43 19.31 2.97 4.77
CA PRO A 43 20.14 3.33 5.93
C PRO A 43 19.76 2.48 7.16
N ASP A 44 20.75 1.95 7.88
CA ASP A 44 20.50 1.12 9.07
C ASP A 44 19.67 1.84 10.14
N THR A 45 19.80 3.17 10.22
CA THR A 45 19.08 4.05 11.15
C THR A 45 17.64 4.34 10.76
N PHE A 46 17.27 4.14 9.48
CA PHE A 46 15.95 4.49 8.98
C PHE A 46 14.87 3.64 9.66
N LEU A 47 13.94 4.26 10.37
CA LEU A 47 12.87 3.64 11.16
C LEU A 47 13.32 2.76 12.34
N THR A 48 14.61 2.50 12.54
CA THR A 48 15.14 1.78 13.71
C THR A 48 15.57 2.72 14.83
N THR A 49 15.98 3.94 14.47
CA THR A 49 16.35 5.01 15.40
C THR A 49 15.31 6.13 15.30
N PRO A 50 14.76 6.65 16.41
CA PRO A 50 13.81 7.75 16.35
C PRO A 50 14.41 8.98 15.65
N ALA A 51 13.72 9.52 14.64
CA ALA A 51 14.10 10.75 13.96
C ALA A 51 13.93 11.99 14.87
N HIS A 52 14.54 13.11 14.48
CA HIS A 52 14.47 14.37 15.24
C HIS A 52 13.05 14.93 15.45
N ASP A 53 12.12 14.56 14.57
CA ASP A 53 10.71 14.98 14.54
C ASP A 53 9.74 13.82 14.85
N CYS A 54 10.24 12.75 15.49
CA CYS A 54 9.39 11.65 15.95
C CYS A 54 8.53 12.05 17.16
N LEU A 55 7.33 11.48 17.24
CA LEU A 55 6.44 11.56 18.39
C LEU A 55 6.02 10.14 18.80
N PRO A 56 5.56 9.92 20.04
CA PRO A 56 5.00 8.63 20.44
C PRO A 56 3.85 8.19 19.53
N VAL A 57 3.79 6.89 19.24
CA VAL A 57 2.72 6.30 18.43
C VAL A 57 1.43 6.26 19.24
N VAL A 58 0.35 6.80 18.69
CA VAL A 58 -0.95 6.84 19.35
C VAL A 58 -1.96 6.05 18.54
N ALA A 59 -2.61 5.08 19.17
CA ALA A 59 -3.71 4.35 18.56
C ALA A 59 -5.07 5.00 18.85
N THR A 60 -5.97 4.94 17.89
CA THR A 60 -7.37 5.33 18.04
C THR A 60 -8.23 4.32 17.30
N PRO A 61 -8.77 3.31 18.01
CA PRO A 61 -9.68 2.32 17.42
C PRO A 61 -10.94 3.00 16.86
N ILE A 62 -11.41 2.57 15.70
CA ILE A 62 -12.69 3.05 15.15
C ILE A 62 -13.83 2.27 15.80
N VAL A 63 -14.50 2.90 16.75
CA VAL A 63 -15.66 2.31 17.44
C VAL A 63 -16.92 2.53 16.59
N TRP A 64 -17.16 1.64 15.62
CA TRP A 64 -18.21 1.80 14.60
C TRP A 64 -19.60 2.21 15.10
N PRO A 65 -20.15 1.63 16.19
CA PRO A 65 -21.45 2.06 16.72
C PRO A 65 -21.52 3.54 17.11
N SER A 66 -20.38 4.17 17.42
CA SER A 66 -20.25 5.58 17.79
C SER A 66 -19.95 6.48 16.58
N THR A 67 -19.85 5.91 15.38
CA THR A 67 -19.60 6.64 14.14
C THR A 67 -20.91 6.83 13.35
N PRO A 68 -20.91 7.62 12.26
CA PRO A 68 -22.04 7.63 11.32
C PRO A 68 -22.33 6.30 10.62
N LEU A 69 -21.49 5.26 10.81
CA LEU A 69 -21.54 3.96 10.14
C LEU A 69 -21.71 2.79 11.16
N PRO A 70 -22.77 2.78 11.99
CA PRO A 70 -22.98 1.74 13.01
C PRO A 70 -23.17 0.33 12.43
N GLU A 71 -23.53 0.19 11.15
CA GLU A 71 -23.65 -1.10 10.45
C GLU A 71 -22.34 -1.88 10.35
N TYR A 72 -21.20 -1.23 10.56
CA TYR A 72 -19.88 -1.84 10.61
C TYR A 72 -19.50 -2.36 12.00
N ASN A 73 -20.44 -2.38 12.95
CA ASN A 73 -20.23 -3.03 14.23
C ASN A 73 -19.72 -4.47 14.07
N GLY A 74 -18.71 -4.83 14.87
CA GLY A 74 -18.01 -6.12 14.79
C GLY A 74 -16.95 -6.24 13.68
N THR A 75 -16.78 -5.20 12.85
CA THR A 75 -15.60 -5.09 11.97
C THR A 75 -14.47 -4.33 12.67
N TYR A 76 -13.24 -4.49 12.19
CA TYR A 76 -12.06 -3.89 12.80
C TYR A 76 -11.40 -2.85 11.89
N ALA A 77 -11.15 -1.68 12.48
CA ALA A 77 -10.25 -0.66 11.95
C ALA A 77 -9.64 0.16 13.08
N VAL A 78 -8.40 0.61 12.91
CA VAL A 78 -7.67 1.47 13.86
C VAL A 78 -6.82 2.49 13.10
N VAL A 79 -6.80 3.72 13.60
CA VAL A 79 -5.87 4.76 13.16
C VAL A 79 -4.70 4.81 14.12
N LEU A 80 -3.49 4.74 13.60
CA LEU A 80 -2.25 4.95 14.34
C LEU A 80 -1.62 6.24 13.86
N ASP A 81 -1.46 7.23 14.74
CA ASP A 81 -0.74 8.46 14.43
C ASP A 81 0.73 8.34 14.84
N ASN A 82 1.60 9.08 14.13
CA ASN A 82 3.03 9.21 14.41
C ASN A 82 3.86 7.91 14.27
N VAL A 83 3.39 6.93 13.48
CA VAL A 83 4.17 5.70 13.20
C VAL A 83 5.49 6.04 12.49
N LEU A 84 5.44 7.01 11.58
CA LEU A 84 6.62 7.64 10.99
C LEU A 84 6.59 9.13 11.28
N SER A 85 7.75 9.76 11.36
CA SER A 85 7.85 11.21 11.31
C SER A 85 7.65 11.76 9.89
N PRO A 86 7.34 13.05 9.72
CA PRO A 86 7.32 13.70 8.40
C PRO A 86 8.63 13.53 7.62
N SER A 87 9.79 13.65 8.28
CA SER A 87 11.10 13.47 7.64
C SER A 87 11.35 12.03 7.17
N GLU A 88 10.91 11.04 7.93
CA GLU A 88 10.95 9.63 7.53
C GLU A 88 9.99 9.34 6.38
N CYS A 89 8.81 9.96 6.34
CA CYS A 89 7.89 9.85 5.21
C CYS A 89 8.53 10.34 3.91
N ALA A 90 9.20 11.50 3.94
CA ALA A 90 9.93 12.03 2.79
C ALA A 90 11.06 11.08 2.33
N THR A 91 11.80 10.52 3.28
CA THR A 91 12.84 9.52 3.01
C THR A 91 12.26 8.27 2.37
N LEU A 92 11.12 7.78 2.87
CA LEU A 92 10.45 6.59 2.34
C LEU A 92 10.01 6.79 0.87
N ILE A 93 9.48 7.97 0.53
CA ILE A 93 9.15 8.33 -0.85
C ILE A 93 10.41 8.29 -1.73
N ALA A 94 11.51 8.88 -1.27
CA ALA A 94 12.76 8.91 -2.04
C ALA A 94 13.33 7.50 -2.29
N LEU A 95 13.31 6.62 -1.28
CA LEU A 95 13.72 5.22 -1.41
C LEU A 95 12.82 4.47 -2.41
N ALA A 96 11.50 4.69 -2.35
CA ALA A 96 10.57 4.11 -3.32
C ALA A 96 10.85 4.59 -4.74
N GLU A 97 11.12 5.87 -4.95
CA GLU A 97 11.48 6.42 -6.27
C GLU A 97 12.80 5.83 -6.78
N ALA A 98 13.80 5.66 -5.91
CA ALA A 98 15.08 5.03 -6.22
C ALA A 98 14.92 3.56 -6.66
N SER A 99 13.95 2.84 -6.08
CA SER A 99 13.63 1.45 -6.41
C SER A 99 13.18 1.24 -7.86
N VAL A 100 12.76 2.28 -8.59
CA VAL A 100 12.18 2.11 -9.93
C VAL A 100 13.28 1.86 -10.98
N PRO A 101 13.20 0.78 -11.79
CA PRO A 101 14.17 0.52 -12.86
C PRO A 101 14.16 1.61 -13.95
N PRO A 102 15.33 1.99 -14.53
CA PRO A 102 15.42 3.06 -15.52
C PRO A 102 14.54 2.88 -16.78
N GLN A 103 14.26 1.62 -17.14
CA GLN A 103 13.49 1.25 -18.34
C GLN A 103 12.05 0.81 -18.03
N GLY A 104 11.66 0.76 -16.74
CA GLY A 104 10.37 0.21 -16.33
C GLY A 104 9.60 1.19 -15.46
N LYS A 105 8.73 2.01 -16.09
CA LYS A 105 7.65 2.61 -15.31
C LYS A 105 6.75 1.46 -14.80
N PRO A 106 6.38 1.45 -13.50
CA PRO A 106 5.43 0.49 -12.96
C PRO A 106 4.17 0.43 -13.84
N GLY A 107 3.70 -0.77 -14.17
CA GLY A 107 2.50 -0.98 -15.00
C GLY A 107 2.74 -1.08 -16.52
N GLY A 108 3.97 -0.95 -17.01
CA GLY A 108 4.30 -1.22 -18.43
C GLY A 108 4.05 -0.07 -19.40
N SER A 109 4.01 1.18 -18.92
CA SER A 109 3.88 2.35 -19.82
C SER A 109 5.23 2.84 -20.33
N SER A 110 5.31 3.09 -21.64
CA SER A 110 6.44 3.73 -22.29
C SER A 110 6.48 5.22 -21.98
N ALA A 111 7.70 5.77 -21.98
CA ALA A 111 8.00 7.17 -21.75
C ALA A 111 7.26 8.09 -22.75
N THR A 112 6.12 8.64 -22.35
CA THR A 112 5.51 9.81 -23.01
C THR A 112 5.00 10.78 -21.93
N GLY A 113 5.90 11.60 -21.40
CA GLY A 113 5.65 12.56 -20.31
C GLY A 113 6.83 12.63 -19.34
N PRO A 114 6.98 13.71 -18.56
CA PRO A 114 8.22 14.07 -17.86
C PRO A 114 8.75 12.92 -17.02
N THR A 115 10.05 12.98 -16.72
CA THR A 115 10.96 11.99 -16.09
C THR A 115 10.53 11.44 -14.72
N THR A 116 9.24 11.19 -14.49
CA THR A 116 8.68 10.69 -13.25
C THR A 116 8.89 9.19 -13.14
N ARG A 117 9.36 8.74 -11.97
CA ARG A 117 9.46 7.31 -11.62
C ARG A 117 8.09 6.63 -11.47
N TRP A 118 7.04 7.43 -11.28
CA TRP A 118 5.65 7.02 -11.14
C TRP A 118 5.02 6.62 -12.49
N GLY A 119 4.26 5.52 -12.50
CA GLY A 119 3.44 5.07 -13.63
C GLY A 119 1.98 4.86 -13.22
N PRO A 120 1.03 4.70 -14.14
CA PRO A 120 -0.39 4.63 -13.79
C PRO A 120 -0.71 3.43 -12.88
N ALA A 121 -1.53 3.66 -11.87
CA ALA A 121 -2.02 2.63 -10.96
C ALA A 121 -3.14 1.84 -11.63
N LEU A 122 -2.82 0.64 -12.12
CA LEU A 122 -3.79 -0.26 -12.73
C LEU A 122 -4.64 -0.97 -11.66
N VAL A 123 -5.79 -1.48 -12.09
CA VAL A 123 -6.73 -2.21 -11.24
C VAL A 123 -6.57 -3.70 -11.49
N ASN A 124 -6.39 -4.46 -10.41
CA ASN A 124 -6.29 -5.91 -10.48
C ASN A 124 -7.64 -6.51 -10.87
N ILE A 125 -7.62 -7.44 -11.83
CA ILE A 125 -8.81 -8.16 -12.31
C ILE A 125 -8.66 -9.68 -12.12
N GLY A 126 -7.77 -10.10 -11.21
CA GLY A 126 -7.47 -11.50 -10.91
C GLY A 126 -6.37 -12.11 -11.78
N ALA A 127 -5.88 -13.28 -11.37
CA ALA A 127 -4.90 -14.10 -12.09
C ALA A 127 -3.62 -13.37 -12.58
N GLY A 128 -3.19 -12.32 -11.87
CA GLY A 128 -2.03 -11.51 -12.23
C GLY A 128 -2.26 -10.51 -13.38
N PHE A 129 -3.51 -10.33 -13.82
CA PHE A 129 -3.88 -9.33 -14.79
C PHE A 129 -4.33 -8.03 -14.13
N GLU A 130 -3.97 -6.92 -14.76
CA GLU A 130 -4.45 -5.60 -14.38
C GLU A 130 -4.93 -4.82 -15.61
N VAL A 131 -5.75 -3.81 -15.37
CA VAL A 131 -6.34 -2.98 -16.41
C VAL A 131 -6.28 -1.50 -16.05
N LEU A 132 -6.02 -0.65 -17.04
CA LEU A 132 -6.14 0.80 -16.90
C LEU A 132 -7.62 1.20 -17.02
N THR A 133 -8.20 1.71 -15.94
CA THR A 133 -9.60 2.17 -15.89
C THR A 133 -9.72 3.53 -15.20
N PRO A 134 -9.39 4.64 -15.90
CA PRO A 134 -9.25 5.96 -15.28
C PRO A 134 -10.53 6.52 -14.65
N GLY A 135 -11.70 6.07 -15.10
CA GLY A 135 -12.99 6.44 -14.50
C GLY A 135 -13.28 5.77 -13.16
N TYR A 136 -12.58 4.69 -12.84
CA TYR A 136 -12.72 3.95 -11.58
C TYR A 136 -11.52 4.20 -10.64
N ARG A 137 -10.32 4.35 -11.19
CA ARG A 137 -9.11 4.71 -10.45
C ARG A 137 -8.24 5.67 -11.26
N ASN A 138 -7.95 6.82 -10.67
CA ASN A 138 -7.05 7.83 -11.24
C ASN A 138 -5.92 8.13 -10.26
N SER A 139 -4.83 7.38 -10.37
CA SER A 139 -3.60 7.59 -9.60
C SER A 139 -2.40 6.99 -10.29
N ASP A 140 -1.22 7.35 -9.79
CA ASP A 140 0.02 6.69 -10.13
C ASP A 140 0.48 5.77 -9.00
N ARG A 141 1.36 4.83 -9.33
CA ARG A 141 1.89 3.83 -8.43
C ARG A 141 3.38 3.57 -8.66
N ILE A 142 4.06 3.26 -7.56
CA ILE A 142 5.32 2.52 -7.53
C ILE A 142 5.06 1.22 -6.76
N VAL A 143 5.65 0.12 -7.21
CA VAL A 143 5.65 -1.16 -6.48
C VAL A 143 7.08 -1.47 -6.11
N TRP A 144 7.33 -1.57 -4.80
CA TRP A 144 8.63 -1.86 -4.24
C TRP A 144 8.49 -3.02 -3.25
N ASP A 145 9.08 -4.16 -3.59
CA ASP A 145 9.09 -5.32 -2.70
C ASP A 145 10.33 -5.20 -1.79
N CYS A 146 10.12 -5.02 -0.48
CA CYS A 146 11.19 -4.94 0.52
C CYS A 146 10.68 -5.31 1.91
N GLN A 147 10.98 -6.54 2.34
CA GLN A 147 10.55 -7.05 3.65
C GLN A 147 11.16 -6.27 4.83
N GLU A 148 12.39 -5.79 4.69
CA GLU A 148 13.10 -5.07 5.75
C GLU A 148 12.39 -3.76 6.13
N VAL A 149 12.05 -2.91 5.16
CA VAL A 149 11.33 -1.66 5.42
C VAL A 149 9.96 -1.92 6.01
N VAL A 150 9.24 -2.90 5.47
CA VAL A 150 7.90 -3.27 5.96
C VAL A 150 7.95 -3.77 7.41
N ASN A 151 8.95 -4.59 7.76
CA ASN A 151 9.15 -5.06 9.14
C ASN A 151 9.40 -3.88 10.08
N ARG A 152 10.28 -2.93 9.70
CA ARG A 152 10.55 -1.75 10.53
C ARG A 152 9.31 -0.86 10.73
N ILE A 153 8.49 -0.68 9.69
CA ILE A 153 7.20 0.04 9.82
C ILE A 153 6.26 -0.74 10.76
N TRP A 154 6.18 -2.06 10.63
CA TRP A 154 5.32 -2.88 11.47
C TRP A 154 5.76 -2.86 12.94
N GLU A 155 7.06 -2.93 13.21
CA GLU A 155 7.63 -2.76 14.55
C GLU A 155 7.21 -1.43 15.16
N ARG A 156 7.24 -0.32 14.40
CA ARG A 156 6.73 0.98 14.85
C ARG A 156 5.24 0.96 15.15
N CYS A 157 4.42 0.33 14.30
CA CYS A 157 2.99 0.18 14.60
C CYS A 157 2.78 -0.52 15.95
N MET A 158 3.60 -1.51 16.28
CA MET A 158 3.48 -2.27 17.53
C MET A 158 4.02 -1.56 18.78
N GLN A 159 4.59 -0.35 18.64
CA GLN A 159 5.08 0.50 19.75
C GLN A 159 3.98 1.32 20.45
N VAL A 160 2.71 1.06 20.17
CA VAL A 160 1.61 1.64 20.96
C VAL A 160 1.71 1.15 22.40
N ASP A 161 1.71 2.11 23.32
CA ASP A 161 1.82 1.88 24.76
C ASP A 161 0.47 1.54 25.40
N GLY A 162 0.53 0.90 26.58
CA GLY A 162 -0.63 0.62 27.42
C GLY A 162 -1.63 -0.38 26.82
N ASP A 163 -2.84 -0.36 27.38
CA ASP A 163 -3.92 -1.31 27.09
C ASP A 163 -4.33 -1.29 25.61
N ASP A 164 -4.33 -0.11 24.97
CA ASP A 164 -4.66 0.03 23.54
C ASP A 164 -3.67 -0.73 22.66
N GLY A 165 -2.38 -0.69 23.01
CA GLY A 165 -1.34 -1.41 22.30
C GLY A 165 -1.45 -2.92 22.50
N GLU A 166 -1.76 -3.37 23.72
CA GLU A 166 -1.95 -4.78 24.03
C GLU A 166 -3.16 -5.35 23.29
N ALA A 167 -4.31 -4.68 23.36
CA ALA A 167 -5.52 -5.08 22.66
C ALA A 167 -5.32 -5.11 21.13
N MET A 168 -4.56 -4.17 20.57
CA MET A 168 -4.23 -4.19 19.14
C MET A 168 -3.35 -5.39 18.77
N ARG A 169 -2.28 -5.65 19.53
CA ARG A 169 -1.39 -6.79 19.30
C ARG A 169 -2.14 -8.11 19.38
N GLU A 170 -2.99 -8.27 20.40
CA GLU A 170 -3.84 -9.45 20.54
C GLU A 170 -4.77 -9.60 19.32
N ARG A 171 -5.55 -8.55 19.01
CA ARG A 171 -6.54 -8.59 17.93
C ARG A 171 -5.91 -8.90 16.57
N LEU A 172 -4.72 -8.38 16.27
CA LEU A 172 -4.07 -8.59 14.97
C LEU A 172 -3.24 -9.88 14.92
N SER A 173 -2.96 -10.52 16.06
CA SER A 173 -2.20 -11.77 16.11
C SER A 173 -2.98 -12.98 15.64
N VAL A 174 -4.28 -13.05 15.96
CA VAL A 174 -5.15 -14.19 15.63
C VAL A 174 -6.52 -13.70 15.16
N VAL A 175 -7.01 -14.30 14.07
CA VAL A 175 -8.41 -14.21 13.64
C VAL A 175 -8.99 -15.61 13.68
N ARG A 176 -10.02 -15.83 14.49
CA ARG A 176 -10.66 -17.15 14.58
C ARG A 176 -11.40 -17.45 13.28
N GLY A 177 -11.41 -18.70 12.84
CA GLY A 177 -12.05 -19.07 11.57
C GLY A 177 -13.56 -18.82 11.54
N GLU A 178 -14.20 -18.78 12.71
CA GLU A 178 -15.61 -18.43 12.86
C GLU A 178 -15.91 -16.95 12.62
N GLU A 179 -14.89 -16.08 12.59
CA GLU A 179 -15.01 -14.63 12.35
C GLU A 179 -15.24 -14.30 10.87
N ARG A 180 -16.32 -14.85 10.30
CA ARG A 180 -16.70 -14.73 8.88
C ARG A 180 -16.84 -13.30 8.38
N ALA A 181 -17.04 -12.34 9.29
CA ALA A 181 -17.04 -10.93 8.95
C ALA A 181 -15.69 -10.46 8.39
N ILE A 182 -14.58 -11.02 8.88
CA ILE A 182 -13.19 -10.72 8.48
C ILE A 182 -12.71 -11.72 7.43
N THR A 183 -12.96 -13.02 7.65
CA THR A 183 -12.38 -14.07 6.79
C THR A 183 -13.05 -14.16 5.41
N GLY A 184 -14.26 -13.61 5.26
CA GLY A 184 -15.12 -13.80 4.09
C GLY A 184 -15.80 -15.17 4.04
N GLY A 185 -15.51 -16.06 5.00
CA GLY A 185 -16.01 -17.43 5.07
C GLY A 185 -15.31 -18.39 4.11
N GLY A 186 -14.82 -19.50 4.65
CA GLY A 186 -14.25 -20.62 3.89
C GLY A 186 -14.72 -21.97 4.43
N TRP A 187 -14.73 -22.99 3.56
CA TRP A 187 -15.20 -24.35 3.88
C TRP A 187 -14.38 -25.08 4.96
N ARG A 188 -13.17 -24.59 5.28
CA ARG A 188 -12.22 -25.20 6.23
C ARG A 188 -12.05 -24.43 7.53
N GLU A 189 -12.85 -23.39 7.79
CA GLU A 189 -12.52 -22.45 8.88
C GLU A 189 -13.04 -22.87 10.26
N GLU A 190 -13.98 -23.81 10.35
CA GLU A 190 -14.49 -24.29 11.64
C GLU A 190 -13.44 -25.16 12.35
N GLY A 191 -13.03 -24.77 13.56
CA GLY A 191 -11.93 -25.42 14.28
C GLY A 191 -10.53 -25.05 13.76
N TRP A 192 -10.42 -23.93 13.05
CA TRP A 192 -9.15 -23.37 12.57
C TRP A 192 -9.06 -21.89 12.92
N LYS A 193 -7.83 -21.37 12.96
CA LYS A 193 -7.54 -19.96 13.13
C LYS A 193 -6.52 -19.46 12.13
N TRP A 194 -6.60 -18.18 11.84
CA TRP A 194 -5.63 -17.44 11.03
C TRP A 194 -4.66 -16.75 11.98
N GLU A 195 -3.42 -17.22 12.02
CA GLU A 195 -2.36 -16.64 12.86
C GLU A 195 -1.48 -15.69 12.03
N PHE A 196 -1.13 -14.54 12.61
CA PHE A 196 -0.25 -13.55 12.00
C PHE A 196 1.05 -14.21 11.53
N SER A 197 1.40 -13.99 10.27
CA SER A 197 2.68 -14.45 9.73
C SER A 197 3.68 -13.32 9.61
N ARG A 198 3.34 -12.31 8.80
CA ARG A 198 4.16 -11.14 8.50
C ARG A 198 3.31 -10.11 7.78
N VAL A 199 3.82 -8.89 7.67
CA VAL A 199 3.29 -7.94 6.70
C VAL A 199 3.92 -8.21 5.33
N ASN A 200 3.12 -8.14 4.27
CA ASN A 200 3.53 -8.41 2.90
C ASN A 200 4.67 -7.47 2.47
N ASP A 201 5.72 -8.01 1.87
CA ASP A 201 6.90 -7.26 1.42
C ASP A 201 6.56 -6.25 0.30
N ARG A 202 5.46 -6.50 -0.41
CA ARG A 202 4.98 -5.67 -1.51
C ARG A 202 4.37 -4.35 -1.05
N MET A 203 5.19 -3.31 -1.03
CA MET A 203 4.72 -1.94 -0.83
C MET A 203 4.23 -1.33 -2.13
N ARG A 204 2.96 -0.87 -2.12
CA ARG A 204 2.33 -0.17 -3.24
C ARG A 204 2.24 1.30 -2.88
N PHE A 205 3.24 2.07 -3.30
CA PHE A 205 3.24 3.52 -3.17
C PHE A 205 2.27 4.13 -4.16
N LEU A 206 1.48 5.08 -3.74
CA LEU A 206 0.40 5.70 -4.52
C LEU A 206 0.56 7.21 -4.51
N ARG A 207 0.37 7.81 -5.68
CA ARG A 207 0.41 9.26 -5.88
C ARG A 207 -0.87 9.72 -6.56
N TYR A 208 -1.57 10.66 -5.94
CA TYR A 208 -2.79 11.26 -6.46
C TYR A 208 -2.56 12.76 -6.64
N GLY A 209 -2.51 13.23 -7.89
CA GLY A 209 -2.55 14.66 -8.18
C GLY A 209 -3.98 15.20 -8.13
N LYS A 210 -4.18 16.48 -8.43
CA LYS A 210 -5.53 17.09 -8.56
C LYS A 210 -6.44 16.27 -9.49
N GLY A 211 -7.64 15.95 -9.03
CA GLY A 211 -8.61 15.09 -9.71
C GLY A 211 -8.30 13.59 -9.64
N GLY A 212 -7.27 13.20 -8.88
CA GLY A 212 -6.97 11.81 -8.57
C GLY A 212 -7.91 11.26 -7.51
N PHE A 213 -8.34 10.02 -7.69
CA PHE A 213 -9.28 9.31 -6.81
C PHE A 213 -9.16 7.79 -6.99
N PHE A 214 -9.84 7.03 -6.12
CA PHE A 214 -10.15 5.62 -6.33
C PHE A 214 -11.55 5.34 -5.80
N LYS A 215 -12.48 4.93 -6.69
CA LYS A 215 -13.90 4.76 -6.37
C LYS A 215 -14.17 3.75 -5.24
N PRO A 216 -15.36 3.79 -4.62
CA PRO A 216 -15.77 2.84 -3.58
C PRO A 216 -15.51 1.37 -3.96
N HIS A 217 -14.89 0.64 -3.04
CA HIS A 217 -14.57 -0.78 -3.15
C HIS A 217 -14.32 -1.41 -1.77
N CYS A 218 -14.24 -2.74 -1.73
CA CYS A 218 -13.61 -3.47 -0.64
C CYS A 218 -12.28 -4.01 -1.15
N ASP A 219 -11.26 -4.05 -0.29
CA ASP A 219 -9.97 -4.61 -0.68
C ASP A 219 -10.08 -6.13 -0.88
N ALA A 220 -9.35 -6.64 -1.87
CA ALA A 220 -9.35 -8.06 -2.20
C ALA A 220 -8.26 -8.79 -1.41
N THR A 221 -8.57 -10.02 -1.00
CA THR A 221 -7.61 -10.94 -0.41
C THR A 221 -6.52 -11.32 -1.41
N TYR A 222 -5.26 -11.14 -1.01
CA TYR A 222 -4.10 -11.74 -1.67
C TYR A 222 -3.80 -13.10 -1.04
N VAL A 223 -3.57 -14.11 -1.87
CA VAL A 223 -3.11 -15.44 -1.47
C VAL A 223 -1.64 -15.56 -1.83
N ASP A 224 -0.79 -16.01 -0.90
CA ASP A 224 0.65 -16.17 -1.15
C ASP A 224 0.87 -17.20 -2.26
N VAL A 225 1.39 -16.74 -3.39
CA VAL A 225 1.60 -17.59 -4.58
C VAL A 225 2.58 -18.74 -4.32
N ASN A 226 3.42 -18.63 -3.30
CA ASN A 226 4.34 -19.70 -2.90
C ASN A 226 3.66 -20.77 -2.03
N LYS A 227 2.44 -20.52 -1.55
CA LYS A 227 1.61 -21.48 -0.81
C LYS A 227 0.26 -21.69 -1.51
N PRO A 228 0.25 -22.46 -2.62
CA PRO A 228 -0.92 -22.59 -3.50
C PRO A 228 -2.13 -23.25 -2.85
N THR A 229 -2.00 -23.85 -1.66
CA THR A 229 -3.12 -24.41 -0.90
C THR A 229 -4.12 -23.34 -0.43
N GLY A 230 -3.73 -22.07 -0.40
CA GLY A 230 -4.56 -20.98 0.11
C GLY A 230 -4.46 -20.78 1.62
N ASP A 231 -3.64 -21.59 2.30
CA ASP A 231 -3.44 -21.54 3.75
C ASP A 231 -2.56 -20.35 4.18
N THR A 232 -2.19 -19.46 3.26
CA THR A 232 -1.56 -18.18 3.57
C THR A 232 -2.19 -17.08 2.74
N ARG A 233 -2.87 -16.14 3.40
CA ARG A 233 -3.58 -15.05 2.73
C ARG A 233 -3.65 -13.80 3.59
N THR A 234 -4.03 -12.69 2.97
CA THR A 234 -4.11 -11.40 3.64
C THR A 234 -5.51 -11.07 4.12
N LEU A 235 -5.65 -10.58 5.36
CA LEU A 235 -6.95 -10.24 5.95
C LEU A 235 -7.13 -8.74 6.24
N PHE A 236 -6.03 -8.03 6.47
CA PHE A 236 -6.03 -6.61 6.80
C PHE A 236 -5.13 -5.83 5.85
N THR A 237 -5.57 -4.62 5.52
CA THR A 237 -4.76 -3.63 4.82
C THR A 237 -4.02 -2.77 5.83
N VAL A 238 -2.78 -2.43 5.50
CA VAL A 238 -1.97 -1.43 6.20
C VAL A 238 -1.77 -0.27 5.23
N HIS A 239 -2.39 0.87 5.52
CA HIS A 239 -2.35 2.06 4.67
C HIS A 239 -1.61 3.20 5.37
N VAL A 240 -0.42 3.54 4.89
CA VAL A 240 0.45 4.59 5.44
C VAL A 240 0.25 5.89 4.66
N TYR A 241 0.01 6.99 5.35
CA TYR A 241 -0.07 8.33 4.77
C TYR A 241 1.30 9.02 4.86
N LEU A 242 1.79 9.56 3.75
CA LEU A 242 3.17 10.05 3.65
C LEU A 242 3.26 11.58 3.58
N ASN A 243 2.14 12.29 3.61
CA ASN A 243 2.11 13.73 3.71
C ASN A 243 0.78 14.24 4.28
N ASP A 244 0.83 15.44 4.86
CA ASP A 244 -0.32 16.06 5.49
C ASP A 244 -1.31 16.67 4.49
N SER A 245 -2.58 16.57 4.84
CA SER A 245 -3.66 17.35 4.24
C SER A 245 -3.92 18.63 5.03
N LYS A 246 -4.55 19.62 4.38
CA LYS A 246 -5.01 20.85 5.04
C LYS A 246 -6.01 20.61 6.17
N ALA A 247 -6.75 19.50 6.14
CA ALA A 247 -7.69 19.15 7.19
C ALA A 247 -6.97 18.79 8.52
N GLU A 248 -5.73 18.29 8.44
CA GLU A 248 -4.94 17.85 9.61
C GLU A 248 -3.88 18.88 10.01
N ALA A 249 -3.18 19.50 9.05
CA ALA A 249 -2.08 20.45 9.31
C ALA A 249 -2.39 21.91 8.93
N GLY A 250 -3.64 22.22 8.55
CA GLY A 250 -4.05 23.59 8.27
C GLY A 250 -3.34 24.22 7.07
N LYS A 251 -2.86 25.46 7.25
CA LYS A 251 -2.30 26.28 6.16
C LYS A 251 -0.93 25.81 5.65
N ASP A 252 -0.21 25.02 6.42
CA ASP A 252 1.15 24.58 6.10
C ASP A 252 1.17 23.40 5.11
N ALA A 253 0.03 22.68 4.98
CA ALA A 253 -0.14 21.64 3.98
C ALA A 253 -0.68 22.17 2.64
N THR A 254 -0.24 21.58 1.53
CA THR A 254 -0.75 21.91 0.19
C THR A 254 -1.89 21.01 -0.27
N LEU A 255 -2.01 19.80 0.30
CA LEU A 255 -2.99 18.80 -0.10
C LEU A 255 -4.39 19.16 0.43
N VAL A 256 -5.37 19.24 -0.47
CA VAL A 256 -6.78 19.47 -0.13
C VAL A 256 -7.61 18.30 -0.64
N GLY A 257 -8.46 17.72 0.22
CA GLY A 257 -9.20 16.49 -0.08
C GLY A 257 -8.33 15.24 0.07
N GLY A 258 -8.65 14.19 -0.69
CA GLY A 258 -7.86 12.95 -0.66
C GLY A 258 -8.06 12.09 0.59
N ALA A 259 -9.19 12.18 1.30
CA ALA A 259 -9.48 11.29 2.43
C ALA A 259 -9.53 9.82 1.99
N THR A 260 -9.22 8.91 2.90
CA THR A 260 -9.76 7.55 2.78
C THR A 260 -11.12 7.54 3.46
N THR A 261 -12.16 7.33 2.68
CA THR A 261 -13.54 7.47 3.16
C THR A 261 -14.20 6.12 3.22
N PHE A 262 -14.71 5.74 4.40
CA PHE A 262 -15.63 4.62 4.56
C PHE A 262 -17.07 5.09 4.30
N PHE A 263 -17.92 4.23 3.74
CA PHE A 263 -19.29 4.56 3.36
C PHE A 263 -20.31 3.61 3.96
N SER A 264 -21.55 4.06 4.12
CA SER A 264 -22.69 3.15 4.23
C SER A 264 -22.88 2.40 2.92
N SER A 265 -23.59 1.27 2.94
CA SER A 265 -23.84 0.48 1.73
C SER A 265 -24.60 1.22 0.62
N ASP A 266 -25.36 2.26 0.98
CA ASP A 266 -26.05 3.17 0.05
C ASP A 266 -25.25 4.44 -0.28
N GLU A 267 -24.01 4.53 0.21
CA GLU A 267 -23.06 5.65 0.02
C GLU A 267 -23.54 7.01 0.53
N LYS A 268 -24.62 7.07 1.33
CA LYS A 268 -25.17 8.34 1.85
C LYS A 268 -24.49 8.85 3.10
N ARG A 269 -23.96 7.95 3.92
CA ARG A 269 -23.21 8.28 5.14
C ARG A 269 -21.74 7.94 4.92
N ARG A 270 -20.87 8.69 5.57
CA ARG A 270 -19.42 8.55 5.41
C ARG A 270 -18.64 8.84 6.68
N LEU A 271 -17.47 8.24 6.78
CA LEU A 271 -16.43 8.55 7.77
C LEU A 271 -15.11 8.78 7.03
N ASP A 272 -14.52 9.95 7.22
CA ASP A 272 -13.29 10.35 6.53
C ASP A 272 -12.07 10.18 7.43
N ILE A 273 -11.07 9.46 6.94
CA ILE A 273 -9.72 9.44 7.51
C ILE A 273 -8.84 10.32 6.63
N ASN A 274 -8.54 11.53 7.11
CA ASN A 274 -7.75 12.50 6.35
C ASN A 274 -6.26 12.12 6.37
N PRO A 275 -5.51 12.43 5.29
CA PRO A 275 -4.08 12.24 5.25
C PRO A 275 -3.36 13.11 6.29
N LYS A 276 -2.51 12.46 7.08
CA LYS A 276 -1.57 13.04 8.04
C LYS A 276 -0.25 12.29 7.91
N ALA A 277 0.87 12.98 7.78
CA ALA A 277 2.17 12.34 7.59
C ALA A 277 2.44 11.36 8.75
N GLY A 278 2.81 10.12 8.41
CA GLY A 278 3.11 9.08 9.38
C GLY A 278 1.92 8.37 9.99
N ARG A 279 0.69 8.77 9.65
CA ARG A 279 -0.52 8.03 10.03
C ARG A 279 -0.54 6.68 9.32
N VAL A 280 -0.98 5.65 10.04
CA VAL A 280 -1.30 4.33 9.49
C VAL A 280 -2.76 4.03 9.79
N LEU A 281 -3.51 3.62 8.78
CA LEU A 281 -4.85 3.06 8.93
C LEU A 281 -4.75 1.55 8.70
N ILE A 282 -5.08 0.76 9.73
CA ILE A 282 -5.19 -0.70 9.63
C ILE A 282 -6.66 -1.05 9.65
N PHE A 283 -7.14 -1.82 8.68
CA PHE A 283 -8.54 -2.18 8.56
C PHE A 283 -8.72 -3.50 7.82
N GLN A 284 -9.76 -4.26 8.17
CA GLN A 284 -10.05 -5.53 7.51
C GLN A 284 -10.49 -5.31 6.06
N HIS A 285 -10.17 -6.27 5.19
CA HIS A 285 -10.53 -6.21 3.77
C HIS A 285 -12.04 -6.30 3.54
N HIS A 286 -12.68 -7.20 4.26
CA HIS A 286 -14.06 -7.58 4.00
C HIS A 286 -15.05 -6.63 4.68
N LYS A 287 -16.20 -6.38 4.05
CA LYS A 287 -17.31 -5.49 4.48
C LYS A 287 -17.04 -3.98 4.52
N LEU A 288 -15.80 -3.53 4.69
CA LEU A 288 -15.48 -2.11 4.79
C LEU A 288 -15.40 -1.44 3.41
N LEU A 289 -16.56 -0.97 2.91
CA LEU A 289 -16.66 -0.21 1.66
C LEU A 289 -15.97 1.14 1.85
N HIS A 290 -14.93 1.38 1.05
CA HIS A 290 -14.13 2.59 1.16
C HIS A 290 -13.62 3.08 -0.18
N SER A 291 -13.18 4.34 -0.22
CA SER A 291 -12.63 4.99 -1.42
C SER A 291 -11.39 5.81 -1.07
N GLY A 292 -10.61 6.15 -2.09
CA GLY A 292 -9.71 7.32 -2.05
C GLY A 292 -10.45 8.51 -2.64
N ASP A 293 -10.92 9.42 -1.80
CA ASP A 293 -11.72 10.56 -2.23
C ASP A 293 -10.91 11.55 -3.09
N ASP A 294 -11.60 12.42 -3.81
CA ASP A 294 -10.97 13.33 -4.77
C ASP A 294 -9.90 14.24 -4.12
N VAL A 295 -8.71 14.27 -4.73
CA VAL A 295 -7.71 15.31 -4.44
C VAL A 295 -8.12 16.60 -5.15
N LYS A 296 -8.51 17.61 -4.37
CA LYS A 296 -8.98 18.91 -4.87
C LYS A 296 -7.83 19.86 -5.23
N ALA A 297 -6.72 19.77 -4.51
CA ALA A 297 -5.48 20.51 -4.75
C ALA A 297 -4.27 19.80 -4.13
N GLY A 298 -3.07 20.12 -4.61
CA GLY A 298 -1.82 19.50 -4.15
C GLY A 298 -1.65 18.07 -4.66
N VAL A 299 -0.88 17.28 -3.92
CA VAL A 299 -0.59 15.87 -4.21
C VAL A 299 -0.72 15.07 -2.93
N LYS A 300 -1.39 13.91 -2.98
CA LYS A 300 -1.43 12.91 -1.90
C LYS A 300 -0.45 11.79 -2.19
N TYR A 301 0.36 11.44 -1.20
CA TYR A 301 1.25 10.29 -1.21
C TYR A 301 0.83 9.30 -0.13
N THR A 302 0.67 8.03 -0.50
CA THR A 302 0.44 6.95 0.45
C THR A 302 1.23 5.71 0.08
N MET A 303 1.35 4.77 1.00
CA MET A 303 1.85 3.42 0.73
C MET A 303 0.83 2.43 1.28
N ARG A 304 0.48 1.42 0.48
CA ARG A 304 -0.39 0.32 0.90
C ARG A 304 0.37 -0.99 0.87
N THR A 305 0.26 -1.74 1.95
CA THR A 305 0.57 -3.17 2.03
C THR A 305 -0.55 -3.88 2.78
N ASP A 306 -0.36 -5.14 3.13
CA ASP A 306 -1.37 -6.02 3.68
C ASP A 306 -0.74 -7.05 4.61
N ILE A 307 -1.48 -7.54 5.60
CA ILE A 307 -1.00 -8.48 6.62
C ILE A 307 -1.32 -9.90 6.19
N LEU A 308 -0.29 -10.75 6.05
CA LEU A 308 -0.42 -12.18 5.76
C LEU A 308 -0.65 -12.97 7.05
N TYR A 309 -1.59 -13.92 6.96
CA TYR A 309 -1.92 -14.88 8.00
C TYR A 309 -1.76 -16.30 7.48
N ASN A 310 -1.34 -17.22 8.34
CA ASN A 310 -1.35 -18.66 8.08
C ASN A 310 -2.61 -19.28 8.68
N LEU A 311 -3.28 -20.16 7.93
CA LEU A 311 -4.36 -21.00 8.46
C LEU A 311 -3.74 -22.18 9.22
N ILE A 312 -4.04 -22.27 10.51
CA ILE A 312 -3.58 -23.33 11.40
C ILE A 312 -4.76 -23.94 12.15
N LYS A 313 -4.66 -25.23 12.47
CA LYS A 313 -5.72 -25.92 13.21
C LYS A 313 -5.80 -25.32 14.61
N ASP A 314 -7.00 -25.04 15.10
CA ASP A 314 -7.21 -24.57 16.46
C ASP A 314 -7.26 -25.79 17.38
N GLU A 315 -6.21 -26.02 18.16
CA GLU A 315 -6.08 -27.18 19.05
C GLU A 315 -6.47 -26.85 20.51
N GLU A 316 -7.28 -25.81 20.71
CA GLU A 316 -7.88 -25.48 22.03
C GLU A 316 -8.93 -26.51 22.48
#